data_AF-A0A7S1L089-F1
#
_entry.id   AF-A0A7S1L089-F1
#
_cell.length_a   1.000
_cell.length_b   1.000
_cell.length_c   1.000
_cell.angle_alpha   90.00
_cell.angle_beta   90.00
_cell.angle_gamma   90.00
#
_symmetry.space_group_name_H-M   'P 1'
#
loop_
_entity.id
_entity.type
_entity.pdbx_description
1 polymer ?
#
loop_
_entity_poly.entity_id
_entity_poly.type
_entity_poly.pdbx_seq_one_letter_code
_entity_poly.pdbx_strand_id
1 'polypeptide(L)'
;RRSYIPPLCDTAQDLAVLLRCPAGGLTHSTCEVVLDECRFVADSLSPMSQAKPYREIIQARLDTLQFTEEGYRWAEGQLKLSPCHKRPAALKFVKSIVKILVQESFIEESVGEAEVFNDIPYLIEPLLVPQEMLSDAEGLLGDGEEDGETRNERRNAWYSRVSRYLAHCVDGGILDDRFTLAHMLGAIGKGSQDTDRVLKSVVEFLLHVRPRGDLK
;
A
#
# COMPACT_ATOMS: atom_id res chain seq x y z
N ARG A 1 13.16 17.17 0.26
CA ARG A 1 11.93 16.62 0.88
C ARG A 1 12.35 15.38 1.65
N ARG A 2 12.31 15.41 2.98
CA ARG A 2 12.63 14.22 3.77
C ARG A 2 11.38 13.38 3.92
N SER A 3 11.45 12.14 3.49
CA SER A 3 10.42 11.15 3.78
C SER A 3 10.54 10.78 5.25
N TYR A 4 9.46 11.01 6.01
CA TYR A 4 9.31 10.61 7.41
C TYR A 4 10.15 11.40 8.45
N ILE A 5 9.51 12.34 9.13
CA ILE A 5 9.92 12.82 10.45
C ILE A 5 8.82 12.39 11.45
N PRO A 6 9.02 11.33 12.25
CA PRO A 6 8.18 11.08 13.42
C PRO A 6 8.30 12.27 14.40
N PRO A 7 7.24 12.71 15.10
CA PRO A 7 6.06 11.94 15.50
C PRO A 7 4.71 12.41 14.90
N LEU A 8 4.67 13.43 14.02
CA LEU A 8 3.42 14.09 13.62
C LEU A 8 2.65 13.38 12.49
N CYS A 9 3.17 12.27 11.95
CA CYS A 9 2.55 11.56 10.83
C CYS A 9 2.38 12.44 9.57
N ASP A 10 3.18 13.50 9.42
CA ASP A 10 3.26 14.25 8.17
C ASP A 10 3.93 13.36 7.11
N THR A 11 3.32 13.26 5.93
CA THR A 11 3.90 12.51 4.80
C THR A 11 5.17 13.17 4.27
N ALA A 12 5.32 14.47 4.51
CA ALA A 12 6.53 15.24 4.27
C ALA A 12 6.54 16.49 5.15
N GLN A 13 7.73 16.92 5.55
CA GLN A 13 7.98 18.28 6.03
C GLN A 13 8.93 18.97 5.07
N ASP A 14 8.59 20.20 4.71
CA ASP A 14 9.42 21.04 3.85
C ASP A 14 10.30 21.94 4.71
N LEU A 15 11.61 21.82 4.50
CA LEU A 15 12.63 22.61 5.17
C LEU A 15 13.30 23.50 4.11
N ALA A 16 13.37 24.81 4.36
CA ALA A 16 14.09 25.75 3.52
C ALA A 16 15.38 26.21 4.21
N VAL A 17 16.53 25.89 3.59
CA VAL A 17 17.84 26.38 4.04
C VAL A 17 18.20 27.60 3.20
N LEU A 18 18.34 28.75 3.86
CA LEU A 18 18.69 30.02 3.22
C LEU A 18 20.14 30.37 3.56
N LEU A 19 21.02 30.26 2.57
CA LEU A 19 22.42 30.67 2.68
C LEU A 19 22.60 32.03 2.01
N ARG A 20 23.19 32.99 2.73
CA ARG A 20 23.53 34.31 2.20
C ARG A 20 24.95 34.26 1.65
N CYS A 21 25.08 34.44 0.34
CA CYS A 21 26.37 34.47 -0.33
C CYS A 21 26.68 35.89 -0.83
N PRO A 22 27.94 36.36 -0.70
CA PRO A 22 28.34 37.64 -1.28
C PRO A 22 28.23 37.58 -2.82
N ALA A 23 27.59 38.58 -3.43
CA ALA A 23 27.38 38.62 -4.89
C ALA A 23 28.71 38.74 -5.67
N GLY A 24 29.74 39.34 -5.06
CA GLY A 24 31.07 39.45 -5.64
C GLY A 24 31.82 38.12 -5.55
N GLY A 25 32.15 37.52 -6.70
CA GLY A 25 32.96 36.30 -6.78
C GLY A 25 32.19 34.99 -6.96
N LEU A 26 30.86 35.06 -7.12
CA LEU A 26 30.07 33.89 -7.50
C LEU A 26 30.27 33.58 -8.98
N THR A 27 30.88 32.44 -9.24
CA THR A 27 30.97 31.81 -10.58
C THR A 27 30.13 30.54 -10.58
N HIS A 28 29.89 29.95 -11.76
CA HIS A 28 29.12 28.70 -11.87
C HIS A 28 29.67 27.60 -10.95
N SER A 29 30.99 27.40 -10.92
CA SER A 29 31.64 26.40 -10.06
C SER A 29 31.49 26.73 -8.58
N THR A 30 31.54 28.01 -8.20
CA THR A 30 31.33 28.42 -6.80
C THR A 30 29.88 28.19 -6.37
N CYS A 31 28.92 28.39 -7.28
CA CYS A 31 27.50 28.13 -7.02
C CYS A 31 27.23 26.63 -6.81
N GLU A 32 27.86 25.73 -7.56
CA GLU A 32 27.72 24.28 -7.36
C GLU A 32 28.18 23.85 -5.96
N VAL A 33 29.35 24.35 -5.52
CA VAL A 33 29.87 24.08 -4.17
C VAL A 33 28.90 24.60 -3.10
N VAL A 34 28.36 25.81 -3.27
CA VAL A 34 27.37 26.38 -2.34
C VAL A 34 26.09 25.54 -2.31
N LEU A 35 25.61 25.04 -3.46
CA LEU A 35 24.43 24.18 -3.53
C LEU A 35 24.66 22.84 -2.82
N ASP A 36 25.85 22.26 -2.94
CA ASP A 36 26.20 21.03 -2.22
C ASP A 36 26.30 21.28 -0.71
N GLU A 37 26.85 22.41 -0.28
CA GLU A 37 26.80 22.82 1.13
C GLU A 37 25.36 23.02 1.62
N CYS A 38 24.47 23.61 0.81
CA CYS A 38 23.04 23.70 1.14
C CYS A 38 22.42 22.31 1.38
N ARG A 39 22.78 21.34 0.52
CA ARG A 39 22.31 19.95 0.65
C ARG A 39 22.86 19.30 1.91
N PHE A 40 24.16 19.42 2.17
CA PHE A 40 24.78 18.89 3.39
C PHE A 40 24.18 19.48 4.65
N VAL A 41 23.93 20.79 4.69
CA VAL A 41 23.24 21.44 5.81
C VAL A 41 21.85 20.85 5.99
N ALA A 42 21.06 20.73 4.91
CA ALA A 42 19.72 20.15 4.98
C ALA A 42 19.74 18.69 5.47
N ASP A 43 20.72 17.90 5.04
CA ASP A 43 20.89 16.51 5.43
C ASP A 43 21.45 16.34 6.86
N SER A 44 22.20 17.32 7.35
CA SER A 44 22.73 17.36 8.72
C SER A 44 21.66 17.65 9.79
N LEU A 45 20.52 18.22 9.39
CA LEU A 45 19.43 18.46 10.32
C LEU A 45 18.92 17.11 10.83
N SER A 46 18.80 16.97 12.14
CA SER A 46 18.14 15.82 12.77
C SER A 46 17.27 16.31 13.92
N PRO A 47 16.11 15.69 14.16
CA PRO A 47 15.30 16.04 15.32
C PRO A 47 16.13 15.87 16.61
N MET A 48 16.16 16.90 17.45
CA MET A 48 16.89 16.88 18.73
C MET A 48 16.25 15.94 19.77
N SER A 49 14.98 15.60 19.61
CA SER A 49 14.29 14.63 20.45
C SER A 49 13.87 13.41 19.64
N GLN A 50 14.26 12.22 20.12
CA GLN A 50 13.60 10.98 19.73
C GLN A 50 12.27 10.90 20.48
N ALA A 51 11.26 11.63 20.00
CA ALA A 51 9.90 11.42 20.50
C ALA A 51 9.47 10.00 20.13
N LYS A 52 9.00 9.23 21.12
CA LYS A 52 8.35 7.94 20.81
C LYS A 52 7.18 8.22 19.87
N PRO A 53 7.06 7.47 18.75
CA PRO A 53 5.96 7.68 17.82
C PRO A 53 4.62 7.37 18.51
N TYR A 54 3.58 8.17 18.20
CA TYR A 54 2.21 7.94 18.67
C TYR A 54 1.63 6.70 18.00
N ARG A 55 1.78 5.54 18.65
CA ARG A 55 1.44 4.24 18.07
C ARG A 55 -0.04 4.12 17.75
N GLU A 56 -0.90 4.73 18.56
CA GLU A 56 -2.36 4.70 18.39
C GLU A 56 -2.79 5.45 17.13
N ILE A 57 -2.17 6.61 16.85
CA ILE A 57 -2.44 7.40 15.64
C ILE A 57 -1.96 6.63 14.41
N ILE A 58 -0.78 6.02 14.49
CA ILE A 58 -0.22 5.20 13.40
C ILE A 58 -1.13 3.99 13.15
N GLN A 59 -1.58 3.30 14.21
CA GLN A 59 -2.50 2.16 14.09
C GLN A 59 -3.82 2.57 13.43
N ALA A 60 -4.43 3.69 13.84
CA ALA A 60 -5.65 4.18 13.21
C ALA A 60 -5.47 4.49 11.71
N ARG A 61 -4.31 4.99 11.29
CA ARG A 61 -3.98 5.20 9.88
C ARG A 61 -3.70 3.90 9.11
N LEU A 62 -3.10 2.91 9.76
CA LEU A 62 -2.94 1.57 9.21
C LEU A 62 -4.30 0.92 8.98
N ASP A 63 -5.20 1.01 9.95
CA ASP A 63 -6.55 0.43 9.87
C ASP A 63 -7.42 1.11 8.81
N THR A 64 -7.21 2.40 8.57
CA THR A 64 -7.89 3.14 7.48
C THR A 64 -7.19 3.03 6.11
N LEU A 65 -6.15 2.18 6.03
CA LEU A 65 -5.38 1.86 4.83
C LEU A 65 -4.80 3.09 4.11
N GLN A 66 -4.34 4.09 4.88
CA GLN A 66 -3.85 5.35 4.32
C GLN A 66 -2.35 5.36 3.98
N PHE A 67 -1.63 4.29 4.34
CA PHE A 67 -0.19 4.22 4.10
C PHE A 67 0.15 3.78 2.67
N THR A 68 1.34 4.17 2.23
CA THR A 68 2.00 3.60 1.05
C THR A 68 2.64 2.25 1.40
N GLU A 69 3.09 1.53 0.38
CA GLU A 69 3.79 0.25 0.47
C GLU A 69 5.01 0.33 1.41
N GLU A 70 5.80 1.40 1.26
CA GLU A 70 6.95 1.68 2.13
C GLU A 70 6.50 1.98 3.57
N GLY A 71 5.37 2.67 3.73
CA GLY A 71 4.78 2.98 5.02
C GLY A 71 4.35 1.72 5.79
N TYR A 72 3.70 0.76 5.10
CA TYR A 72 3.34 -0.52 5.69
C TYR A 72 4.57 -1.31 6.13
N ARG A 73 5.58 -1.43 5.25
CA ARG A 73 6.84 -2.12 5.56
C ARG A 73 7.57 -1.50 6.74
N TRP A 74 7.64 -0.17 6.78
CA TRP A 74 8.29 0.55 7.88
C TRP A 74 7.54 0.35 9.21
N ALA A 75 6.21 0.49 9.20
CA ALA A 75 5.40 0.34 10.41
C ALA A 75 5.49 -1.09 10.99
N GLU A 76 5.49 -2.09 10.11
CA GLU A 76 5.66 -3.49 10.52
C GLU A 76 7.08 -3.75 11.05
N GLY A 77 8.12 -3.34 10.30
CA GLY A 77 9.50 -3.61 10.67
C GLY A 77 9.99 -2.85 11.91
N GLN A 78 9.62 -1.57 12.05
CA GLN A 78 10.11 -0.71 13.13
C GLN A 78 9.19 -0.69 14.35
N LEU A 79 7.87 -0.73 14.13
CA LEU A 79 6.89 -0.57 15.21
C LEU A 79 6.17 -1.87 15.55
N LYS A 80 6.31 -2.94 14.75
CA LYS A 80 5.51 -4.16 14.86
C LYS A 80 4.01 -3.85 14.85
N LEU A 81 3.61 -2.86 14.06
CA LEU A 81 2.22 -2.53 13.81
C LEU A 81 1.82 -3.04 12.44
N SER A 82 0.59 -3.53 12.32
CA SER A 82 0.03 -3.98 11.04
C SER A 82 -1.44 -3.59 10.97
N PRO A 83 -2.02 -3.43 9.77
CA PRO A 83 -3.43 -3.14 9.63
C PRO A 83 -4.30 -4.24 10.24
N CYS A 84 -5.41 -3.88 10.87
CA CYS A 84 -6.40 -4.82 11.39
C CYS A 84 -6.90 -5.81 10.31
N HIS A 85 -6.87 -5.40 9.04
CA HIS A 85 -7.26 -6.20 7.88
C HIS A 85 -6.24 -7.26 7.46
N LYS A 86 -5.02 -7.28 8.03
CA LYS A 86 -3.97 -8.23 7.63
C LYS A 86 -4.41 -9.69 7.78
N ARG A 87 -4.94 -10.08 8.95
CA ARG A 87 -5.31 -11.47 9.23
C ARG A 87 -6.65 -11.92 8.65
N PRO A 88 -7.77 -11.18 8.79
CA PRO A 88 -9.04 -11.67 8.26
C PRO A 88 -9.15 -11.52 6.74
N ALA A 89 -8.58 -10.46 6.15
CA ALA A 89 -8.82 -10.13 4.75
C ALA A 89 -7.60 -10.37 3.86
N ALA A 90 -6.47 -9.73 4.12
CA ALA A 90 -5.33 -9.76 3.21
C ALA A 90 -4.74 -11.18 3.05
N LEU A 91 -4.58 -11.92 4.14
CA LEU A 91 -4.16 -13.33 4.08
C LEU A 91 -5.17 -14.19 3.33
N LYS A 92 -6.47 -14.00 3.56
CA LYS A 92 -7.55 -14.73 2.86
C LYS A 92 -7.46 -14.47 1.35
N PHE A 93 -7.28 -13.21 0.95
CA PHE A 93 -7.15 -12.81 -0.44
C PHE A 93 -5.93 -13.45 -1.12
N VAL A 94 -4.74 -13.29 -0.52
CA VAL A 94 -3.50 -13.86 -1.08
C VAL A 94 -3.57 -15.39 -1.11
N LYS A 95 -4.04 -16.04 -0.03
CA LYS A 95 -4.21 -17.50 0.01
C LYS A 95 -5.13 -18.01 -1.11
N SER A 96 -6.21 -17.29 -1.39
CA SER A 96 -7.16 -17.64 -2.45
C SER A 96 -6.49 -17.63 -3.82
N ILE A 97 -5.71 -16.58 -4.12
CA ILE A 97 -4.95 -16.48 -5.38
C ILE A 97 -3.88 -17.57 -5.46
N VAL A 98 -3.12 -17.77 -4.39
CA VAL A 98 -2.07 -18.79 -4.31
C VAL A 98 -2.66 -20.18 -4.53
N LYS A 99 -3.82 -20.51 -3.93
CA LYS A 99 -4.46 -21.82 -4.14
C LYS A 99 -4.91 -22.05 -5.58
N ILE A 100 -5.44 -21.03 -6.25
CA ILE A 100 -5.77 -21.10 -7.68
C ILE A 100 -4.51 -21.42 -8.50
N LEU A 101 -3.41 -20.72 -8.22
CA LEU A 101 -2.15 -20.90 -8.97
C LEU A 101 -1.47 -22.25 -8.68
N VAL A 102 -1.54 -22.75 -7.45
CA VAL A 102 -1.02 -24.09 -7.08
C VAL A 102 -1.81 -25.19 -7.77
N GLN A 103 -3.14 -25.08 -7.81
CA GLN A 103 -4.01 -26.09 -8.47
C GLN A 103 -3.69 -26.26 -9.96
N GLU A 104 -3.31 -25.16 -10.62
CA GLU A 104 -2.93 -25.14 -12.03
C GLU A 104 -1.41 -25.33 -12.24
N SER A 105 -0.66 -25.64 -11.17
CA SER A 105 0.79 -25.88 -11.19
C SER A 105 1.64 -24.69 -11.69
N PHE A 106 1.17 -23.45 -11.50
CA PHE A 106 1.93 -22.24 -11.86
C PHE A 106 2.97 -21.82 -10.82
N ILE A 107 2.78 -22.24 -9.57
CA ILE A 107 3.69 -22.00 -8.45
C ILE A 107 3.82 -23.26 -7.61
N GLU A 108 4.87 -23.32 -6.79
CA GLU A 108 5.14 -24.47 -5.93
C GLU A 108 4.07 -24.65 -4.84
N GLU A 109 3.75 -25.90 -4.51
CA GLU A 109 2.80 -26.25 -3.45
C GLU A 109 3.25 -25.73 -2.07
N SER A 110 4.56 -25.66 -1.84
CA SER A 110 5.19 -25.10 -0.64
C SER A 110 4.73 -23.67 -0.33
N VAL A 111 4.44 -22.86 -1.36
CA VAL A 111 3.94 -21.49 -1.23
C VAL A 111 2.50 -21.49 -0.69
N GLY A 112 1.69 -22.45 -1.12
CA GLY A 112 0.30 -22.63 -0.68
C GLY A 112 0.15 -23.21 0.73
N GLU A 113 1.22 -23.72 1.31
CA GLU A 113 1.30 -24.31 2.65
C GLU A 113 2.11 -23.46 3.64
N ALA A 114 2.46 -22.23 3.26
CA ALA A 114 3.20 -21.32 4.13
C ALA A 114 2.49 -21.13 5.49
N GLU A 115 3.26 -21.13 6.58
CA GLU A 115 2.75 -21.05 7.96
C GLU A 115 1.81 -19.85 8.21
N VAL A 116 2.04 -18.75 7.48
CA VAL A 116 1.20 -17.54 7.54
C VAL A 116 -0.26 -17.79 7.14
N PHE A 117 -0.53 -18.88 6.41
CA PHE A 117 -1.86 -19.29 5.97
C PHE A 117 -2.52 -20.32 6.90
N ASN A 118 -1.89 -20.69 8.00
CA ASN A 118 -2.50 -21.57 9.00
C ASN A 118 -3.79 -20.95 9.53
N ASP A 119 -4.86 -21.74 9.58
CA ASP A 119 -6.21 -21.34 10.02
C ASP A 119 -6.89 -20.23 9.16
N ILE A 120 -6.31 -19.86 8.02
CA ILE A 120 -6.92 -18.88 7.10
C ILE A 120 -7.78 -19.63 6.07
N PRO A 121 -9.08 -19.32 5.93
CA PRO A 121 -9.88 -19.89 4.85
C PRO A 121 -9.40 -19.36 3.50
N TYR A 122 -9.73 -20.07 2.42
CA TYR A 122 -9.56 -19.56 1.06
C TYR A 122 -10.92 -19.52 0.37
N LEU A 123 -11.04 -18.64 -0.62
CA LEU A 123 -12.24 -18.46 -1.43
C LEU A 123 -11.92 -18.85 -2.87
N ILE A 124 -12.91 -19.37 -3.57
CA ILE A 124 -12.82 -19.61 -5.02
C ILE A 124 -12.81 -18.26 -5.76
N GLU A 125 -13.52 -17.26 -5.22
CA GLU A 125 -13.60 -15.90 -5.75
C GLU A 125 -12.86 -14.93 -4.79
N PRO A 126 -11.58 -14.58 -5.07
CA PRO A 126 -10.82 -13.67 -4.21
C PRO A 126 -11.47 -12.29 -4.06
N LEU A 127 -12.21 -11.81 -5.07
CA LEU A 127 -12.83 -10.49 -5.09
C LEU A 127 -13.98 -10.31 -4.09
N LEU A 128 -14.45 -11.38 -3.44
CA LEU A 128 -15.35 -11.27 -2.30
C LEU A 128 -14.66 -10.59 -1.10
N VAL A 129 -13.34 -10.71 -0.96
CA VAL A 129 -12.61 -10.09 0.17
C VAL A 129 -12.69 -8.56 0.16
N PRO A 130 -12.39 -7.85 -0.95
CA PRO A 130 -12.66 -6.42 -1.03
C PRO A 130 -14.11 -6.01 -0.73
N GLN A 131 -15.09 -6.86 -1.05
CA GLN A 131 -16.50 -6.58 -0.77
C GLN A 131 -16.80 -6.69 0.73
N GLU A 132 -16.28 -7.73 1.40
CA GLU A 132 -16.33 -7.85 2.87
C GLU A 132 -15.70 -6.62 3.53
N MET A 133 -14.51 -6.21 3.08
CA MET A 133 -13.81 -5.02 3.61
C MET A 133 -14.58 -3.71 3.38
N LEU A 134 -15.36 -3.61 2.31
CA LEU A 134 -16.25 -2.47 2.12
C LEU A 134 -17.40 -2.51 3.11
N SER A 135 -18.05 -3.67 3.27
CA SER A 135 -19.17 -3.86 4.20
C SER A 135 -18.78 -3.47 5.63
N ASP A 136 -17.58 -3.84 6.09
CA ASP A 136 -17.05 -3.48 7.40
C ASP A 136 -16.87 -1.95 7.56
N ALA A 137 -16.60 -1.25 6.45
CA ALA A 137 -16.36 0.19 6.44
C ALA A 137 -17.64 1.01 6.20
N GLU A 138 -18.77 0.42 5.80
CA GLU A 138 -19.97 1.18 5.40
C GLU A 138 -20.44 2.16 6.48
N GLY A 139 -20.50 1.72 7.75
CA GLY A 139 -20.89 2.57 8.87
C GLY A 139 -19.92 3.74 9.16
N LEU A 140 -18.71 3.71 8.61
CA LEU A 140 -17.72 4.79 8.71
C LEU A 140 -17.71 5.70 7.47
N LEU A 141 -18.27 5.26 6.36
CA LEU A 141 -18.33 6.01 5.10
C LEU A 141 -19.52 7.01 5.07
N GLY A 142 -20.41 6.92 6.07
CA GLY A 142 -21.50 7.86 6.32
C GLY A 142 -22.84 7.35 5.77
N ASP A 143 -23.87 7.44 6.63
CA ASP A 143 -25.25 7.02 6.33
C ASP A 143 -26.20 8.21 6.11
N GLY A 144 -25.67 9.44 6.12
CA GLY A 144 -26.47 10.67 6.06
C GLY A 144 -27.21 10.85 4.74
N GLU A 145 -28.23 11.72 4.74
CA GLU A 145 -29.01 12.22 3.57
C GLU A 145 -28.15 12.97 2.52
N GLU A 146 -26.91 12.52 2.30
CA GLU A 146 -26.00 13.04 1.30
C GLU A 146 -26.33 12.45 -0.08
N ASP A 147 -26.08 13.22 -1.14
CA ASP A 147 -26.30 12.81 -2.51
C ASP A 147 -25.53 11.52 -2.85
N GLY A 148 -26.14 10.66 -3.69
CA GLY A 148 -25.60 9.35 -4.05
C GLY A 148 -24.21 9.43 -4.70
N GLU A 149 -23.90 10.57 -5.33
CA GLU A 149 -22.58 10.87 -5.92
C GLU A 149 -21.48 10.92 -4.84
N THR A 150 -21.69 11.66 -3.74
CA THR A 150 -20.71 11.80 -2.66
C THR A 150 -20.43 10.46 -1.97
N ARG A 151 -21.49 9.65 -1.79
CA ARG A 151 -21.35 8.29 -1.23
C ARG A 151 -20.52 7.39 -2.15
N ASN A 152 -20.76 7.45 -3.46
CA ASN A 152 -19.99 6.68 -4.43
C ASN A 152 -18.52 7.10 -4.46
N GLU A 153 -18.22 8.40 -4.38
CA GLU A 153 -16.84 8.90 -4.27
C GLU A 153 -16.11 8.34 -3.04
N ARG A 154 -16.76 8.31 -1.87
CA ARG A 154 -16.17 7.76 -0.64
C ARG A 154 -15.91 6.25 -0.74
N ARG A 155 -16.88 5.48 -1.26
CA ARG A 155 -16.71 4.03 -1.53
C ARG A 155 -15.58 3.77 -2.51
N ASN A 156 -15.50 4.59 -3.56
CA ASN A 156 -14.44 4.53 -4.55
C ASN A 156 -13.06 4.83 -3.95
N ALA A 157 -12.95 5.87 -3.12
CA ALA A 157 -11.73 6.21 -2.40
C ALA A 157 -11.33 5.12 -1.39
N TRP A 158 -12.29 4.42 -0.78
CA TRP A 158 -12.03 3.23 0.03
C TRP A 158 -11.49 2.08 -0.83
N TYR A 159 -12.15 1.73 -1.93
CA TYR A 159 -11.66 0.68 -2.83
C TYR A 159 -10.28 0.98 -3.42
N SER A 160 -9.96 2.24 -3.71
CA SER A 160 -8.62 2.63 -4.14
C SER A 160 -7.57 2.32 -3.06
N ARG A 161 -7.88 2.54 -1.78
CA ARG A 161 -7.01 2.18 -0.66
C ARG A 161 -6.89 0.67 -0.48
N VAL A 162 -8.02 -0.05 -0.56
CA VAL A 162 -8.05 -1.52 -0.46
C VAL A 162 -7.25 -2.17 -1.59
N SER A 163 -7.47 -1.76 -2.84
CA SER A 163 -6.75 -2.27 -4.01
C SER A 163 -5.25 -2.05 -3.88
N ARG A 164 -4.81 -0.84 -3.49
CA ARG A 164 -3.40 -0.55 -3.24
C ARG A 164 -2.81 -1.43 -2.13
N TYR A 165 -3.51 -1.57 -1.01
CA TYR A 165 -3.05 -2.41 0.09
C TYR A 165 -2.98 -3.89 -0.28
N LEU A 166 -3.99 -4.42 -0.98
CA LEU A 166 -3.97 -5.81 -1.44
C LEU A 166 -2.92 -6.05 -2.53
N ALA A 167 -2.64 -5.06 -3.38
CA ALA A 167 -1.55 -5.10 -4.34
C ALA A 167 -0.20 -5.21 -3.62
N HIS A 168 0.00 -4.41 -2.56
CA HIS A 168 1.17 -4.53 -1.69
C HIS A 168 1.29 -5.94 -1.08
N CYS A 169 0.18 -6.51 -0.58
CA CYS A 169 0.17 -7.85 0.00
C CYS A 169 0.49 -8.95 -1.01
N VAL A 170 -0.01 -8.84 -2.24
CA VAL A 170 0.28 -9.77 -3.36
C VAL A 170 1.72 -9.61 -3.84
N ASP A 171 2.26 -8.39 -3.85
CA ASP A 171 3.62 -8.09 -4.29
C ASP A 171 4.65 -8.19 -3.16
N GLY A 172 4.65 -9.34 -2.49
CA GLY A 172 5.61 -9.69 -1.45
C GLY A 172 5.39 -9.04 -0.08
N GLY A 173 4.27 -8.35 0.16
CA GLY A 173 3.94 -7.85 1.50
C GLY A 173 3.56 -8.95 2.51
N ILE A 174 3.26 -10.16 2.05
CA ILE A 174 2.89 -11.31 2.91
C ILE A 174 3.88 -12.48 2.79
N LEU A 175 4.26 -12.82 1.56
CA LEU A 175 5.08 -14.00 1.26
C LEU A 175 6.50 -13.65 0.80
N ASP A 176 6.88 -12.37 0.88
CA ASP A 176 8.16 -11.85 0.40
C ASP A 176 8.39 -12.20 -1.08
N ASP A 177 9.56 -12.73 -1.42
CA ASP A 177 9.96 -13.10 -2.78
C ASP A 177 9.29 -14.40 -3.28
N ARG A 178 8.77 -15.23 -2.38
CA ARG A 178 8.13 -16.52 -2.72
C ARG A 178 6.84 -16.36 -3.52
N PHE A 179 6.19 -15.21 -3.41
CA PHE A 179 5.02 -14.88 -4.21
C PHE A 179 4.91 -13.38 -4.43
N THR A 180 4.78 -13.01 -5.70
CA THR A 180 4.77 -11.61 -6.16
C THR A 180 3.75 -11.44 -7.28
N LEU A 181 3.46 -10.19 -7.64
CA LEU A 181 2.55 -9.89 -8.74
C LEU A 181 3.02 -10.52 -10.07
N ALA A 182 4.33 -10.68 -10.26
CA ALA A 182 4.91 -11.30 -11.46
C ALA A 182 4.46 -12.76 -11.65
N HIS A 183 4.32 -13.52 -10.56
CA HIS A 183 3.83 -14.90 -10.61
C HIS A 183 2.38 -14.95 -11.13
N MET A 184 1.54 -14.05 -10.62
CA MET A 184 0.14 -13.94 -11.05
C MET A 184 0.03 -13.53 -12.51
N LEU A 185 0.77 -12.50 -12.94
CA LEU A 185 0.78 -12.04 -14.33
C LEU A 185 1.33 -13.12 -15.28
N GLY A 186 2.33 -13.89 -14.83
CA GLY A 186 2.91 -14.98 -15.59
C GLY A 186 1.96 -16.15 -15.86
N ALA A 187 0.88 -16.28 -15.07
CA ALA A 187 -0.13 -17.33 -15.22
C ALA A 187 -1.31 -16.94 -16.13
N ILE A 188 -1.50 -15.64 -16.39
CA ILE A 188 -2.58 -15.15 -17.26
C ILE A 188 -2.39 -15.70 -18.68
N GLY A 189 -3.48 -16.21 -19.25
CA GLY A 189 -3.52 -16.84 -20.57
C GLY A 189 -2.93 -18.25 -20.65
N LYS A 190 -2.44 -18.83 -19.54
CA LYS A 190 -1.86 -20.17 -19.51
C LYS A 190 -2.73 -21.22 -18.82
N GLY A 191 -3.67 -20.79 -17.96
CA GLY A 191 -4.57 -21.67 -17.21
C GLY A 191 -5.89 -21.96 -17.91
N SER A 192 -6.82 -22.58 -17.17
CA SER A 192 -8.19 -22.72 -17.63
C SER A 192 -8.88 -21.37 -17.87
N GLN A 193 -9.97 -21.37 -18.66
CA GLN A 193 -10.71 -20.13 -18.96
C GLN A 193 -11.27 -19.47 -17.70
N ASP A 194 -11.71 -20.26 -16.73
CA ASP A 194 -12.24 -19.75 -15.46
C ASP A 194 -11.12 -19.13 -14.61
N THR A 195 -9.98 -19.81 -14.48
CA THR A 195 -8.80 -19.26 -13.79
C THR A 195 -8.34 -17.96 -14.44
N ASP A 196 -8.23 -17.93 -15.78
CA ASP A 196 -7.81 -16.73 -16.52
C ASP A 196 -8.77 -15.56 -16.31
N ARG A 197 -10.09 -15.81 -16.31
CA ARG A 197 -11.11 -14.80 -16.02
C ARG A 197 -10.99 -14.25 -14.60
N VAL A 198 -10.77 -15.12 -13.61
CA VAL A 198 -10.61 -14.72 -12.21
C VAL A 198 -9.34 -13.88 -12.03
N LEU A 199 -8.21 -14.33 -12.56
CA LEU A 199 -6.93 -13.63 -12.45
C LEU A 199 -6.97 -12.25 -13.14
N LYS A 200 -7.60 -12.13 -14.31
CA LYS A 200 -7.81 -10.84 -14.98
C LYS A 200 -8.63 -9.88 -14.14
N SER A 201 -9.76 -10.34 -13.60
CA SER A 201 -10.61 -9.53 -12.71
C SER A 201 -9.84 -9.07 -11.47
N VAL A 202 -9.01 -9.93 -10.89
CA VAL A 202 -8.13 -9.59 -9.76
C VAL A 202 -7.13 -8.51 -10.16
N VAL A 203 -6.43 -8.65 -11.29
CA VAL A 203 -5.48 -7.64 -11.78
C VAL A 203 -6.17 -6.29 -12.02
N GLU A 204 -7.33 -6.29 -12.68
CA GLU A 204 -8.10 -5.07 -12.93
C GLU A 204 -8.48 -4.35 -11.63
N PHE A 205 -8.90 -5.12 -10.61
CA PHE A 205 -9.18 -4.59 -9.28
C PHE A 205 -7.93 -4.01 -8.62
N LEU A 206 -6.80 -4.73 -8.62
CA LEU A 206 -5.55 -4.29 -8.01
C LEU A 206 -4.99 -3.01 -8.66
N LEU A 207 -5.16 -2.88 -9.97
CA LEU A 207 -4.80 -1.67 -10.72
C LEU A 207 -5.83 -0.54 -10.55
N HIS A 208 -6.94 -0.78 -9.86
CA HIS A 208 -8.07 0.13 -9.71
C HIS A 208 -8.53 0.69 -11.07
N VAL A 209 -8.55 -0.15 -12.11
CA VAL A 209 -8.95 0.26 -13.47
C VAL A 209 -10.44 0.52 -13.47
N ARG A 210 -10.84 1.70 -13.97
CA ARG A 210 -12.24 2.01 -14.25
C ARG A 210 -12.50 1.92 -15.75
N PRO A 211 -13.61 1.28 -16.17
CA PRO A 211 -14.08 1.41 -17.54
C PRO A 211 -14.22 2.90 -17.88
N ARG A 212 -13.72 3.32 -19.04
CA ARG A 212 -13.96 4.68 -19.55
C ARG A 212 -15.47 4.87 -19.73
N GLY A 213 -16.13 5.53 -18.79
CA GLY A 213 -17.58 5.77 -18.82
C GLY A 213 -18.20 6.19 -17.49
N ASP A 214 -17.59 5.83 -16.36
CA ASP A 214 -18.14 6.10 -15.01
C ASP A 214 -17.70 7.46 -14.42
N LEU A 215 -17.37 8.43 -15.28
CA LEU A 215 -17.31 9.85 -14.92
C LEU A 215 -18.66 10.47 -15.28
N LYS A 216 -19.67 10.21 -14.45
CA LYS A 216 -20.93 10.95 -14.43
C LYS A 216 -21.45 11.05 -13.01
#